data_AF-A0A948DYB1-F1
#
_entry.id   AF-A0A948DYB1-F1
#
_cell.length_a   1.000
_cell.length_b   1.000
_cell.length_c   1.000
_cell.angle_alpha   90.00
_cell.angle_beta   90.00
_cell.angle_gamma   90.00
#
_symmetry.space_group_name_H-M   'P 1'
#
loop_
_entity.id
_entity.type
_entity.pdbx_description
1 polymer ?
#
loop_
_entity_poly.entity_id
_entity_poly.type
_entity_poly.pdbx_seq_one_letter_code
_entity_poly.pdbx_strand_id
1 'polypeptide(L)' 'MRRYIWGGELITNAEDGSLIWQMEADSLEYAVSFALSLGQHAEVLEPDELRKKVIKEAEKIIDRYKN' A
#
# COMPACT_ATOMS: atom_id res chain seq x y z
N MET A 1 6.96 20.79 0.16
CA MET A 1 6.63 19.44 0.66
C MET A 1 6.44 19.47 2.17
N ARG A 2 5.27 19.06 2.69
CA ARG A 2 4.97 18.99 4.14
C ARG A 2 5.02 17.54 4.61
N ARG A 3 5.61 17.32 5.80
CA ARG A 3 5.76 16.01 6.44
C ARG A 3 5.06 15.98 7.79
N TYR A 4 4.40 14.88 8.09
CA TYR A 4 3.67 14.66 9.34
C TYR A 4 4.02 13.28 9.92
N ILE A 5 4.05 13.19 11.25
CA ILE A 5 4.12 11.91 11.96
C ILE A 5 2.73 11.62 12.53
N TRP A 6 2.13 10.51 12.12
CA TRP A 6 0.80 10.09 12.59
C TRP A 6 0.88 8.66 13.08
N GLY A 7 0.66 8.41 14.36
CA GLY A 7 0.72 7.05 14.91
C GLY A 7 2.06 6.31 14.74
N GLY A 8 3.17 7.03 14.48
CA GLY A 8 4.48 6.43 14.15
C GLY A 8 4.77 6.33 12.65
N GLU A 9 3.80 6.68 11.80
CA GLU A 9 3.89 6.66 10.35
C GLU A 9 4.34 8.02 9.82
N LEU A 10 5.09 8.01 8.72
CA LEU A 10 5.54 9.22 8.03
C LEU A 10 4.65 9.47 6.80
N ILE A 11 3.97 10.61 6.79
CA ILE A 11 3.13 11.04 5.67
C ILE A 11 3.76 12.26 5.00
N THR A 12 4.01 12.15 3.70
CA THR A 12 4.55 13.22 2.86
C THR A 12 3.52 13.65 1.82
N ASN A 13 3.19 14.94 1.76
CA ASN A 13 2.27 15.48 0.76
C ASN A 13 3.02 15.78 -0.55
N ALA A 14 2.54 15.22 -1.64
CA ALA A 14 3.00 15.54 -3.00
C ALA A 14 2.27 16.79 -3.54
N GLU A 15 2.80 17.37 -4.61
CA GLU A 15 2.26 18.60 -5.21
C GLU A 15 0.99 18.37 -6.04
N ASP A 16 0.78 17.14 -6.51
CA ASP A 16 -0.38 16.70 -7.28
C ASP A 16 -1.61 16.35 -6.42
N GLY A 17 -1.52 16.53 -5.10
CA GLY A 17 -2.57 16.19 -4.15
C GLY A 17 -2.52 14.74 -3.64
N SER A 18 -1.57 13.91 -4.11
CA SER A 18 -1.33 12.58 -3.55
C SER A 18 -0.54 12.63 -2.24
N LEU A 19 -0.52 11.50 -1.53
CA LEU A 19 0.22 11.32 -0.28
C LEU A 19 1.15 10.11 -0.43
N ILE A 20 2.41 10.28 -0.01
CA ILE A 20 3.32 9.16 0.22
C ILE A 20 3.18 8.75 1.69
N TRP A 21 2.68 7.54 1.91
CA TRP A 21 2.55 6.93 3.22
C TRP A 21 3.70 5.95 3.45
N GLN A 22 4.49 6.18 4.50
CA GLN A 22 5.57 5.31 4.91
C GLN A 22 5.32 4.84 6.34
N MET A 23 5.37 3.54 6.55
CA MET A 23 5.15 2.91 7.85
C MET A 23 6.12 1.75 8.05
N GLU A 24 6.39 1.43 9.31
CA GLU A 24 6.92 0.13 9.69
C GLU A 24 5.75 -0.86 9.79
N ALA A 25 5.89 -2.03 9.19
CA ALA A 25 4.87 -3.07 9.22
C ALA A 25 5.40 -4.29 9.96
N ASP A 26 4.61 -4.82 10.89
CA ASP A 26 4.97 -6.01 11.69
C ASP A 26 5.15 -7.27 10.84
N SER A 27 4.52 -7.32 9.66
CA SER A 27 4.64 -8.41 8.71
C SER A 27 4.38 -7.95 7.28
N LEU A 28 4.93 -8.70 6.32
CA LEU A 28 4.66 -8.49 4.91
C LEU A 28 3.17 -8.71 4.59
N GLU A 29 2.53 -9.68 5.25
CA GLU A 29 1.10 -9.99 5.12
C GLU A 29 0.21 -8.82 5.54
N TYR A 30 0.55 -8.15 6.64
CA TYR A 30 -0.16 -6.95 7.08
C TYR A 30 -0.06 -5.84 6.03
N ALA A 31 1.15 -5.56 5.53
CA ALA A 31 1.37 -4.53 4.51
C ALA A 31 0.60 -4.85 3.20
N VAL A 32 0.55 -6.12 2.80
CA VAL A 32 -0.25 -6.56 1.64
C VAL A 32 -1.74 -6.30 1.87
N SER A 33 -2.26 -6.71 3.02
CA SER A 33 -3.67 -6.51 3.38
C SER A 33 -4.04 -5.03 3.41
N PHE A 34 -3.19 -4.20 4.02
CA PHE A 34 -3.38 -2.75 4.07
C PHE A 34 -3.40 -2.13 2.67
N ALA A 35 -2.42 -2.44 1.83
CA ALA A 35 -2.36 -1.91 0.46
C ALA A 35 -3.61 -2.30 -0.34
N LEU A 36 -4.04 -3.55 -0.27
CA LEU A 36 -5.25 -4.03 -0.96
C LEU A 36 -6.53 -3.39 -0.42
N SER A 37 -6.59 -3.03 0.86
CA SER A 37 -7.77 -2.37 1.45
C SER A 37 -8.07 -0.99 0.85
N LEU A 38 -7.04 -0.33 0.31
CA LEU A 38 -7.15 0.95 -0.38
C LEU A 38 -7.59 0.80 -1.86
N GLY A 39 -7.58 -0.44 -2.37
CA GLY A 39 -8.00 -0.75 -3.74
C GLY A 39 -7.21 0.04 -4.79
N GLN A 40 -7.93 0.61 -5.77
CA GLN A 40 -7.33 1.37 -6.87
C GLN A 40 -6.77 2.75 -6.46
N HIS A 41 -6.94 3.16 -5.20
CA HIS A 41 -6.52 4.49 -4.72
C HIS A 41 -5.11 4.50 -4.14
N ALA A 42 -4.40 3.37 -4.17
CA ALA A 42 -3.03 3.25 -3.69
C ALA A 42 -2.17 2.42 -4.63
N GLU A 43 -0.89 2.76 -4.66
CA GLU A 43 0.15 1.96 -5.31
C GLU A 43 1.31 1.73 -4.35
N VAL A 44 1.95 0.56 -4.46
CA VAL A 44 3.13 0.25 -3.65
C VAL A 44 4.38 0.76 -4.35
N LEU A 45 5.00 1.77 -3.75
CA LEU A 45 6.27 2.33 -4.21
C LEU A 45 7.44 1.42 -3.83
N GLU A 46 7.58 1.01 -2.57
CA GLU A 46 8.65 0.13 -2.07
C GLU A 46 8.16 -0.70 -0.88
N PRO A 47 8.82 -1.83 -0.55
CA PRO A 47 9.83 -2.51 -1.37
C PRO A 47 9.20 -3.29 -2.54
N ASP A 48 10.02 -3.65 -3.54
CA ASP A 48 9.57 -4.42 -4.70
C ASP A 48 8.91 -5.76 -4.34
N GLU A 49 9.34 -6.40 -3.25
CA GLU A 49 8.75 -7.64 -2.76
C GLU A 49 7.28 -7.45 -2.35
N LEU A 50 6.97 -6.35 -1.66
CA LEU A 50 5.60 -6.00 -1.28
C LEU A 50 4.74 -5.79 -2.52
N ARG A 51 5.24 -5.04 -3.51
CA ARG A 51 4.53 -4.80 -4.77
C ARG A 51 4.17 -6.12 -5.48
N LYS A 52 5.15 -7.04 -5.61
CA LYS A 52 4.95 -8.36 -6.22
C LYS A 52 3.89 -9.18 -5.49
N LYS A 53 3.88 -9.14 -4.16
CA LYS A 53 2.92 -9.90 -3.35
C LYS A 53 1.51 -9.33 -3.42
N VAL A 54 1.37 -8.00 -3.45
CA VAL A 54 0.08 -7.32 -3.68
C VAL A 54 -0.51 -7.71 -5.04
N ILE A 55 0.29 -7.68 -6.12
CA ILE A 55 -0.16 -8.10 -7.45
C ILE A 55 -0.70 -9.53 -7.42
N LYS A 56 0.09 -10.47 -6.86
CA LYS A 56 -0.29 -11.89 -6.78
C LYS A 56 -1.57 -12.12 -5.98
N GLU A 57 -1.77 -11.41 -4.87
CA GLU A 57 -2.99 -11.54 -4.08
C GLU A 57 -4.20 -10.87 -4.77
N ALA A 58 -4.01 -9.74 -5.45
CA ALA A 58 -5.06 -9.11 -6.27
C ALA A 58 -5.54 -10.03 -7.39
N GLU A 59 -4.63 -10.71 -8.09
CA GLU A 59 -4.95 -11.71 -9.13
C GLU A 59 -5.83 -12.84 -8.55
N LYS A 60 -5.45 -13.41 -7.41
CA LYS A 60 -6.27 -14.45 -6.74
C LYS A 60 -7.66 -13.95 -6.33
N ILE A 61 -7.77 -12.70 -5.88
CA ILE A 61 -9.05 -12.08 -5.53
C ILE A 61 -9.92 -11.99 -6.78
N ILE A 62 -9.36 -11.49 -7.89
CA ILE A 62 -10.06 -11.39 -9.17
C ILE A 62 -10.52 -12.77 -9.64
N ASP A 63 -9.65 -13.77 -9.59
CA ASP A 63 -9.98 -15.15 -9.98
C ASP A 63 -11.11 -15.71 -9.12
N ARG A 64 -11.14 -15.42 -7.82
CA ARG A 64 -12.22 -15.88 -6.93
C ARG A 64 -13.58 -15.30 -7.31
N TYR A 65 -13.64 -14.04 -7.72
CA TYR A 65 -14.92 -13.37 -8.05
C TYR A 65 -15.36 -13.55 -9.51
N LYS A 66 -14.45 -13.99 -10.38
CA LYS A 66 -14.78 -14.34 -11.78
C LYS A 66 -15.32 -15.76 -11.94
N ASN A 67 -15.12 -16.62 -10.96
CA ASN A 67 -15.66 -17.99 -10.90
C ASN A 67 -16.94 -18.05 -10.08
#